data_AF-A0A936L3P5-F1
#
_entry.id   AF-A0A936L3P5-F1
#
_cell.length_a   1.000
_cell.length_b   1.000
_cell.length_c   1.000
_cell.angle_alpha   90.00
_cell.angle_beta   90.00
_cell.angle_gamma   90.00
#
_symmetry.space_group_name_H-M   'P 1'
#
loop_
_entity.id
_entity.type
_entity.pdbx_description
1 polymer ?
#
loop_
_entity_poly.entity_id
_entity_poly.type
_entity_poly.pdbx_seq_one_letter_code
_entity_poly.pdbx_strand_id
1 'polypeptide(L)'
;MNMKYLNIILFLSLVFSACEDPELDPLQVDKLKKGSTLALRGESYDNISNEAFATGVDTFNVLANNANETFTFTCDFVSENFSDLQSVDVFVVAKGTRTKVLNVPASAFKDVAESNFNRATISIPFTTLFNAAGGNICDFKPSDIVSGAISYIDIENDINLTDGTVVPASAIVNSSLTESTAFYPAHKLRYVAKGPVSAPVKAFLSSGTDLEVDLTQGFAGGAEGVTFKWTAEDNPNVSGEILSGEGNILKGGTLTNLTTKKQSVVYTVVPTLPNGCQGLPFTVTTAFCNASDLAGTFSAKTTGAGVWGGSDACTSVWEGTVIWEEVTEGVYNVKTISPNGDTFVDISMGGYYGCYGTNAQANLPLGDLRITHQCDRLGFIGTSQWDEVYKFEDVKVSGKKLTVKWSNTYGESSIVELTRSDKDWPTPITF
;
A
#
# COMPACT_ATOMS: atom_id res chain seq x y z
N MET A 1 -49.19 -32.46 -15.20
CA MET A 1 -48.62 -33.23 -16.33
C MET A 1 -47.11 -32.94 -16.30
N ASN A 2 -46.34 -33.73 -15.53
CA ASN A 2 -45.54 -34.89 -16.00
C ASN A 2 -44.48 -34.45 -17.03
N MET A 3 -43.16 -34.52 -16.83
CA MET A 3 -42.21 -35.58 -16.41
C MET A 3 -40.79 -34.92 -16.49
N LYS A 4 -39.65 -35.37 -15.95
CA LYS A 4 -39.22 -36.58 -15.23
C LYS A 4 -37.81 -36.32 -14.67
N TYR A 5 -37.55 -36.92 -13.53
CA TYR A 5 -36.27 -37.17 -12.89
C TYR A 5 -35.20 -37.73 -13.85
N LEU A 6 -33.97 -37.23 -13.74
CA LEU A 6 -32.78 -37.90 -14.24
C LEU A 6 -31.97 -38.41 -13.03
N ASN A 7 -32.11 -39.71 -12.78
CA ASN A 7 -31.27 -40.48 -11.86
C ASN A 7 -29.84 -40.55 -12.40
N ILE A 8 -28.85 -40.21 -11.59
CA ILE A 8 -27.48 -40.72 -11.76
C ILE A 8 -27.20 -41.65 -10.58
N ILE A 9 -27.34 -42.94 -10.87
CA ILE A 9 -26.79 -44.04 -10.08
C ILE A 9 -25.30 -44.06 -10.37
N LEU A 10 -24.46 -43.86 -9.36
CA LEU A 10 -23.04 -44.20 -9.43
C LEU A 10 -22.69 -45.10 -8.24
N PHE A 11 -22.90 -46.40 -8.43
CA PHE A 11 -22.21 -47.44 -7.68
C PHE A 11 -21.34 -48.18 -8.69
N LEU A 12 -20.03 -47.95 -8.64
CA LEU A 12 -19.07 -48.94 -9.11
C LEU A 12 -17.88 -48.94 -8.15
N SER A 13 -17.87 -49.99 -7.35
CA SER A 13 -16.77 -50.48 -6.54
C SER A 13 -15.50 -50.63 -7.36
N LEU A 14 -14.47 -49.87 -7.01
CA LEU A 14 -13.07 -50.23 -7.24
C LEU A 14 -12.44 -50.35 -5.86
N VAL A 15 -12.38 -51.57 -5.36
CA VAL A 15 -11.53 -51.95 -4.24
C VAL A 15 -10.09 -51.90 -4.75
N PHE A 16 -9.48 -50.71 -4.68
CA PHE A 16 -8.04 -50.63 -4.57
C PHE A 16 -7.71 -50.83 -3.10
N SER A 17 -7.11 -51.98 -2.79
CA SER A 17 -6.25 -52.11 -1.61
C SER A 17 -5.02 -51.22 -1.82
N ALA A 18 -5.21 -49.90 -1.74
CA ALA A 18 -4.12 -49.02 -1.39
C ALA A 18 -3.83 -49.32 0.08
N CYS A 19 -2.61 -49.73 0.37
CA CYS A 19 -2.08 -49.66 1.71
C CYS A 19 -2.08 -48.15 2.05
N GLU A 20 -3.16 -47.65 2.65
CA GLU A 20 -3.16 -46.33 3.27
C GLU A 20 -2.08 -46.40 4.34
N ASP A 21 -0.95 -45.75 4.10
CA ASP A 21 0.01 -45.50 5.15
C ASP A 21 -0.64 -44.48 6.09
N PRO A 22 -1.00 -44.88 7.33
CA PRO A 22 -1.67 -44.00 8.28
C PRO A 22 -0.81 -42.77 8.64
N GLU A 23 0.50 -42.81 8.37
CA GLU A 23 1.40 -41.67 8.55
C GLU A 23 1.29 -40.63 7.43
N LEU A 24 0.77 -41.00 6.27
CA LEU A 24 0.52 -40.12 5.12
C LEU A 24 -0.95 -39.66 5.02
N ASP A 25 -1.84 -40.12 5.90
CA ASP A 25 -3.17 -39.53 6.04
C ASP A 25 -3.02 -38.08 6.53
N PRO A 26 -3.39 -37.07 5.72
CA PRO A 26 -3.28 -35.67 6.12
C PRO A 26 -4.01 -35.33 7.42
N LEU A 27 -5.03 -36.11 7.79
CA LEU A 27 -5.81 -35.91 9.01
C LEU A 27 -5.42 -36.84 10.15
N GLN A 28 -4.62 -37.89 9.90
CA GLN A 28 -4.35 -39.01 10.82
C GLN A 28 -5.62 -39.45 11.60
N VAL A 29 -6.74 -39.61 10.88
CA VAL A 29 -8.08 -39.86 11.45
C VAL A 29 -8.10 -41.09 12.34
N ASP A 30 -7.20 -42.04 12.11
CA ASP A 30 -7.07 -43.30 12.85
C ASP A 30 -6.51 -43.13 14.28
N LYS A 31 -5.81 -42.01 14.52
CA LYS A 31 -5.30 -41.62 15.86
C LYS A 31 -6.24 -40.66 16.59
N LEU A 32 -7.22 -40.12 15.88
CA LEU A 32 -8.33 -39.36 16.45
C LEU A 32 -9.48 -40.34 16.71
N LYS A 33 -10.27 -40.14 17.75
CA LYS A 33 -11.59 -40.79 17.78
C LYS A 33 -12.36 -40.21 16.60
N LYS A 34 -12.67 -41.03 15.57
CA LYS A 34 -13.28 -40.62 14.30
C LYS A 34 -14.23 -39.42 14.48
N GLY A 35 -13.90 -38.31 13.82
CA GLY A 35 -14.61 -37.04 13.97
C GLY A 35 -14.53 -36.49 15.39
N SER A 36 -13.42 -35.91 15.82
CA SER A 36 -13.39 -35.09 17.05
C SER A 36 -12.47 -33.90 16.79
N THR A 37 -13.00 -32.89 16.10
CA THR A 37 -12.24 -31.69 15.72
C THR A 37 -13.04 -30.41 16.00
N LEU A 38 -12.37 -29.26 15.98
CA LEU A 38 -12.99 -27.96 16.08
C LEU A 38 -12.98 -27.31 14.70
N ALA A 39 -14.15 -26.94 14.21
CA ALA A 39 -14.29 -26.21 12.95
C ALA A 39 -14.57 -24.74 13.24
N LEU A 40 -13.75 -23.83 12.71
CA LEU A 40 -13.94 -22.39 12.87
C LEU A 40 -15.19 -21.91 12.13
N ARG A 41 -15.90 -20.94 12.71
CA ARG A 41 -17.16 -20.37 12.21
C ARG A 41 -17.23 -18.87 12.47
N GLY A 42 -18.22 -18.24 11.83
CA GLY A 42 -18.54 -16.83 12.05
C GLY A 42 -17.48 -15.89 11.49
N GLU A 43 -17.42 -14.69 12.04
CA GLU A 43 -16.54 -13.61 11.56
C GLU A 43 -15.06 -14.02 11.50
N SER A 44 -14.57 -14.77 12.49
CA SER A 44 -13.19 -15.26 12.50
C SER A 44 -12.87 -16.18 11.32
N TYR A 45 -13.86 -16.91 10.82
CA TYR A 45 -13.71 -17.75 9.62
C TYR A 45 -13.69 -16.89 8.35
N ASP A 46 -14.59 -15.91 8.25
CA ASP A 46 -14.69 -15.01 7.10
C ASP A 46 -13.39 -14.19 6.91
N ASN A 47 -12.80 -13.75 8.03
CA ASN A 47 -11.57 -12.96 8.06
C ASN A 47 -10.35 -13.65 7.44
N ILE A 48 -10.28 -14.98 7.47
CA ILE A 48 -9.13 -15.75 6.93
C ILE A 48 -8.91 -15.45 5.45
N SER A 49 -10.00 -15.27 4.69
CA SER A 49 -9.96 -15.01 3.25
C SER A 49 -9.74 -13.53 2.91
N ASN A 50 -9.71 -12.65 3.91
CA ASN A 50 -9.63 -11.21 3.73
C ASN A 50 -8.18 -10.74 3.92
N GLU A 51 -7.62 -10.11 2.88
CA GLU A 51 -6.25 -9.57 2.89
C GLU A 51 -5.99 -8.59 4.05
N ALA A 52 -7.04 -7.92 4.55
CA ALA A 52 -6.94 -7.00 5.69
C ALA A 52 -6.47 -7.65 7.00
N PHE A 53 -6.50 -8.98 7.10
CA PHE A 53 -6.13 -9.76 8.29
C PHE A 53 -4.82 -10.53 8.13
N ALA A 54 -4.14 -10.43 6.98
CA ALA A 54 -2.82 -11.04 6.74
C ALA A 54 -2.70 -12.50 7.22
N THR A 55 -3.66 -13.35 6.81
CA THR A 55 -3.80 -14.77 7.19
C THR A 55 -4.14 -15.02 8.67
N GLY A 56 -4.50 -13.99 9.43
CA GLY A 56 -5.06 -14.09 10.77
C GLY A 56 -6.56 -14.33 10.78
N VAL A 57 -7.09 -14.72 11.95
CA VAL A 57 -8.54 -14.86 12.14
C VAL A 57 -9.18 -13.61 12.75
N ASP A 58 -8.36 -12.71 13.29
CA ASP A 58 -8.78 -11.41 13.81
C ASP A 58 -7.55 -10.49 14.00
N THR A 59 -7.76 -9.22 14.32
CA THR A 59 -6.70 -8.23 14.62
C THR A 59 -6.94 -7.44 15.90
N PHE A 60 -5.88 -7.06 16.61
CA PHE A 60 -5.93 -6.06 17.69
C PHE A 60 -5.14 -4.81 17.33
N ASN A 61 -5.58 -3.64 17.81
CA ASN A 61 -4.87 -2.39 17.57
C ASN A 61 -3.82 -2.15 18.67
N VAL A 62 -2.54 -2.09 18.30
CA VAL A 62 -1.44 -1.82 19.24
C VAL A 62 -1.46 -0.40 19.83
N LEU A 63 -2.25 0.52 19.26
CA LEU A 63 -2.41 1.89 19.76
C LEU A 63 -3.56 2.06 20.75
N ALA A 64 -4.55 1.17 20.70
CA ALA A 64 -5.76 1.33 21.47
C ALA A 64 -5.57 0.87 22.92
N ASN A 65 -6.39 1.42 23.81
CA ASN A 65 -6.53 0.87 25.15
C ASN A 65 -7.34 -0.44 25.06
N ASN A 66 -6.64 -1.56 24.96
CA ASN A 66 -7.27 -2.87 24.81
C ASN A 66 -7.66 -3.52 26.15
N ALA A 67 -7.66 -2.77 27.26
CA ALA A 67 -7.91 -3.33 28.59
C ALA A 67 -9.26 -4.07 28.71
N ASN A 68 -10.25 -3.66 27.91
CA ASN A 68 -11.59 -4.25 27.87
C ASN A 68 -11.85 -5.09 26.60
N GLU A 69 -10.86 -5.22 25.71
CA GLU A 69 -11.00 -6.02 24.50
C GLU A 69 -10.93 -7.52 24.82
N THR A 70 -11.62 -8.31 24.02
CA THR A 70 -11.61 -9.77 24.10
C THR A 70 -11.38 -10.33 22.71
N PHE A 71 -10.36 -11.17 22.57
CA PHE A 71 -10.28 -12.02 21.38
C PHE A 71 -11.41 -13.04 21.44
N THR A 72 -12.20 -13.13 20.38
CA THR A 72 -13.35 -14.04 20.32
C THR A 72 -13.31 -14.84 19.03
N PHE A 73 -13.58 -16.14 19.14
CA PHE A 73 -13.81 -16.99 17.98
C PHE A 73 -14.95 -17.96 18.25
N THR A 74 -15.65 -18.34 17.18
CA THR A 74 -16.73 -19.32 17.24
C THR A 74 -16.29 -20.61 16.59
N CYS A 75 -16.60 -21.74 17.21
CA CYS A 75 -16.28 -23.04 16.65
C CYS A 75 -17.37 -24.09 16.89
N ASP A 76 -17.51 -25.01 15.94
CA ASP A 76 -18.31 -26.22 16.06
C ASP A 76 -17.42 -27.38 16.52
N PHE A 77 -17.89 -28.15 17.51
CA PHE A 77 -17.31 -29.45 17.82
C PHE A 77 -17.86 -30.48 16.84
N VAL A 78 -17.02 -30.86 15.88
CA VAL A 78 -17.34 -31.82 14.83
C VAL A 78 -17.07 -33.21 15.38
N SER A 79 -18.14 -33.88 15.80
CA SER A 79 -18.08 -35.26 16.28
C SER A 79 -19.30 -36.11 15.99
N GLU A 80 -19.06 -37.42 15.91
CA GLU A 80 -20.12 -38.44 15.85
C GLU A 80 -20.88 -38.55 17.17
N ASN A 81 -20.25 -38.22 18.30
CA ASN A 81 -20.89 -38.19 19.61
C ASN A 81 -20.50 -36.96 20.42
N PHE A 82 -21.39 -35.98 20.52
CA PHE A 82 -21.14 -34.74 21.26
C PHE A 82 -20.95 -34.91 22.76
N SER A 83 -21.42 -36.03 23.33
CA SER A 83 -21.25 -36.31 24.77
C SER A 83 -19.83 -36.72 25.13
N ASP A 84 -18.98 -37.00 24.14
CA ASP A 84 -17.58 -37.36 24.35
C ASP A 84 -16.73 -36.14 24.71
N LEU A 85 -17.19 -34.91 24.43
CA LEU A 85 -16.48 -33.70 24.80
C LEU A 85 -16.50 -33.53 26.32
N GLN A 86 -15.34 -33.42 26.96
CA GLN A 86 -15.21 -33.03 28.36
C GLN A 86 -14.95 -31.53 28.47
N SER A 87 -13.94 -31.04 27.75
CA SER A 87 -13.58 -29.61 27.72
C SER A 87 -12.65 -29.29 26.55
N VAL A 88 -12.47 -28.00 26.27
CA VAL A 88 -11.43 -27.48 25.38
C VAL A 88 -10.45 -26.64 26.20
N ASP A 89 -9.18 -26.98 26.14
CA ASP A 89 -8.11 -26.19 26.74
C ASP A 89 -7.55 -25.21 25.72
N VAL A 90 -7.51 -23.93 26.07
CA VAL A 90 -7.02 -22.87 25.20
C VAL A 90 -5.67 -22.40 25.69
N PHE A 91 -4.71 -22.30 24.78
CA PHE A 91 -3.33 -21.95 25.04
C PHE A 91 -2.93 -20.73 24.20
N VAL A 92 -2.08 -19.90 24.78
CA VAL A 92 -1.32 -18.87 24.06
C VAL A 92 0.06 -19.43 23.76
N VAL A 93 0.47 -19.33 22.49
CA VAL A 93 1.81 -19.68 22.04
C VAL A 93 2.53 -18.39 21.60
N ALA A 94 3.56 -18.02 22.34
CA ALA A 94 4.37 -16.84 22.04
C ALA A 94 5.80 -17.01 22.58
N LYS A 95 6.80 -16.47 21.87
CA LYS A 95 8.22 -16.52 22.26
C LYS A 95 8.71 -17.95 22.59
N GLY A 96 8.17 -18.96 21.89
CA GLY A 96 8.49 -20.37 22.14
C GLY A 96 7.88 -20.98 23.41
N THR A 97 7.01 -20.26 24.10
CA THR A 97 6.30 -20.73 25.30
C THR A 97 4.83 -20.99 24.98
N ARG A 98 4.28 -22.07 25.53
CA ARG A 98 2.87 -22.46 25.41
C ARG A 98 2.20 -22.40 26.79
N THR A 99 1.30 -21.45 26.99
CA THR A 99 0.68 -21.15 28.29
C THR A 99 -0.82 -21.38 28.23
N LYS A 100 -1.36 -22.25 29.08
CA LYS A 100 -2.82 -22.45 29.20
C LYS A 100 -3.48 -21.20 29.78
N VAL A 101 -4.47 -20.65 29.09
CA VAL A 101 -5.16 -19.41 29.49
C VAL A 101 -6.63 -19.64 29.85
N LEU A 102 -7.25 -20.69 29.32
CA LEU A 102 -8.67 -20.98 29.55
C LEU A 102 -8.94 -22.48 29.49
N ASN A 103 -9.93 -22.93 30.24
CA ASN A 103 -10.56 -24.24 30.08
C ASN A 103 -12.06 -24.01 29.85
N VAL A 104 -12.56 -24.44 28.70
CA VAL A 104 -13.96 -24.27 28.28
C VAL A 104 -14.69 -25.59 28.49
N PRO A 105 -15.67 -25.68 29.42
CA PRO A 105 -16.36 -26.93 29.68
C PRO A 105 -17.28 -27.31 28.51
N ALA A 106 -17.54 -28.60 28.33
CA ALA A 106 -18.48 -29.10 27.31
C ALA A 106 -19.87 -28.45 27.40
N SER A 107 -20.31 -28.02 28.59
CA SER A 107 -21.57 -27.31 28.78
C SER A 107 -21.67 -25.97 28.06
N ALA A 108 -20.54 -25.38 27.64
CA ALA A 108 -20.50 -24.17 26.82
C ALA A 108 -20.86 -24.43 25.35
N PHE A 109 -20.75 -25.69 24.89
CA PHE A 109 -21.10 -26.09 23.53
C PHE A 109 -22.58 -26.44 23.46
N LYS A 110 -23.34 -25.67 22.68
CA LYS A 110 -24.80 -25.78 22.55
C LYS A 110 -25.19 -26.24 21.16
N ASP A 111 -26.27 -27.01 21.08
CA ASP A 111 -26.87 -27.38 19.81
C ASP A 111 -27.31 -26.12 19.04
N VAL A 112 -26.98 -26.05 17.75
CA VAL A 112 -27.40 -24.99 16.83
C VAL A 112 -28.06 -25.63 15.63
N ALA A 113 -29.32 -25.27 15.41
CA ALA A 113 -30.17 -25.85 14.37
C ALA A 113 -29.60 -25.72 12.95
N GLU A 114 -28.66 -24.80 12.73
CA GLU A 114 -28.07 -24.48 11.42
C GLU A 114 -26.91 -25.40 11.03
N SER A 115 -26.21 -26.03 11.98
CA SER A 115 -24.96 -26.76 11.71
C SER A 115 -24.98 -28.26 12.02
N ASN A 116 -26.02 -28.78 12.68
CA ASN A 116 -26.05 -30.16 13.22
C ASN A 116 -24.89 -30.49 14.19
N PHE A 117 -24.15 -29.49 14.67
CA PHE A 117 -23.01 -29.64 15.58
C PHE A 117 -23.21 -28.78 16.81
N ASN A 118 -22.63 -29.17 17.94
CA ASN A 118 -22.60 -28.29 19.11
C ASN A 118 -21.57 -27.17 18.90
N ARG A 119 -21.97 -25.92 19.12
CA ARG A 119 -21.16 -24.71 18.92
C ARG A 119 -20.88 -23.99 20.23
N ALA A 120 -19.69 -23.42 20.33
CA ALA A 120 -19.35 -22.47 21.37
C ALA A 120 -18.73 -21.20 20.77
N THR A 121 -18.95 -20.09 21.47
CA THR A 121 -18.17 -18.85 21.30
C THR A 121 -17.21 -18.76 22.47
N ILE A 122 -15.92 -18.73 22.16
CA ILE A 122 -14.84 -18.69 23.13
C ILE A 122 -14.28 -17.26 23.12
N SER A 123 -14.28 -16.62 24.28
CA SER A 123 -13.79 -15.25 24.47
C SER A 123 -12.68 -15.23 25.51
N ILE A 124 -11.56 -14.59 25.17
CA ILE A 124 -10.38 -14.48 26.02
C ILE A 124 -10.06 -13.00 26.19
N PRO A 125 -10.02 -12.46 27.43
CA PRO A 125 -9.62 -11.08 27.65
C PRO A 125 -8.23 -10.81 27.06
N PHE A 126 -8.07 -9.66 26.40
CA PHE A 126 -6.80 -9.24 25.83
C PHE A 126 -5.69 -9.22 26.89
N THR A 127 -6.00 -8.78 28.11
CA THR A 127 -5.06 -8.79 29.25
C THR A 127 -4.57 -10.19 29.59
N THR A 128 -5.43 -11.21 29.52
CA THR A 128 -5.04 -12.61 29.73
C THR A 128 -4.12 -13.11 28.62
N LEU A 129 -4.47 -12.85 27.35
CA LEU A 129 -3.65 -13.22 26.20
C LEU A 129 -2.26 -12.58 26.30
N PHE A 130 -2.24 -11.28 26.57
CA PHE A 130 -1.04 -10.48 26.62
C PHE A 130 -0.11 -10.89 27.77
N ASN A 131 -0.66 -11.12 28.97
CA ASN A 131 0.11 -11.62 30.11
C ASN A 131 0.71 -13.00 29.82
N ALA A 132 -0.04 -13.89 29.18
CA ALA A 132 0.43 -15.22 28.80
C ALA A 132 1.50 -15.18 27.71
N ALA A 133 1.46 -14.17 26.84
CA ALA A 133 2.48 -13.94 25.82
C ALA A 133 3.80 -13.39 26.38
N GLY A 134 3.82 -12.94 27.65
CA GLY A 134 5.03 -12.45 28.34
C GLY A 134 5.72 -11.28 27.63
N GLY A 135 4.97 -10.53 26.82
CA GLY A 135 5.48 -9.43 26.00
C GLY A 135 5.19 -8.06 26.59
N ASN A 136 5.98 -7.06 26.20
CA ASN A 136 5.55 -5.66 26.28
C ASN A 136 4.70 -5.36 25.04
N ILE A 137 3.67 -4.51 25.12
CA ILE A 137 2.84 -4.14 23.97
C ILE A 137 3.67 -3.45 22.90
N CYS A 138 4.78 -2.81 23.31
CA CYS A 138 5.77 -2.24 22.41
C CYS A 138 6.57 -3.27 21.59
N ASP A 139 6.53 -4.55 21.98
CA ASP A 139 7.16 -5.64 21.21
C ASP A 139 6.31 -6.00 19.97
N PHE A 140 5.01 -5.69 19.99
CA PHE A 140 4.10 -5.93 18.88
C PHE A 140 4.14 -4.72 17.95
N LYS A 141 4.92 -4.84 16.88
CA LYS A 141 4.99 -3.81 15.84
C LYS A 141 4.20 -4.27 14.61
N PRO A 142 3.36 -3.40 14.02
CA PRO A 142 2.78 -3.66 12.72
C PRO A 142 3.93 -3.72 11.73
N SER A 143 4.24 -4.90 11.24
CA SER A 143 5.12 -5.08 10.10
C SER A 143 4.46 -6.11 9.21
N ASP A 144 4.47 -5.84 7.90
CA ASP A 144 4.53 -6.93 6.93
C ASP A 144 5.58 -7.91 7.43
N ILE A 145 5.11 -9.08 7.84
CA ILE A 145 5.73 -10.31 8.37
C ILE A 145 7.24 -10.47 8.05
N VAL A 146 8.14 -9.59 8.51
CA VAL A 146 9.58 -9.68 8.18
C VAL A 146 10.44 -8.95 9.22
N SER A 147 10.74 -9.58 10.37
CA SER A 147 11.93 -9.26 11.22
C SER A 147 12.09 -10.18 12.46
N GLY A 148 11.18 -11.12 12.74
CA GLY A 148 11.36 -12.07 13.85
C GLY A 148 11.11 -11.50 15.25
N ALA A 149 10.59 -10.26 15.35
CA ALA A 149 9.80 -9.82 16.50
C ALA A 149 8.35 -10.26 16.30
N ILE A 150 7.64 -10.58 17.38
CA ILE A 150 6.31 -11.18 17.31
C ILE A 150 5.29 -10.14 16.81
N SER A 151 4.73 -10.36 15.62
CA SER A 151 3.67 -9.51 15.05
C SER A 151 2.26 -10.13 15.19
N TYR A 152 2.13 -11.21 15.97
CA TYR A 152 0.87 -11.92 16.19
C TYR A 152 0.90 -12.75 17.48
N ILE A 153 -0.27 -13.07 18.04
CA ILE A 153 -0.41 -14.03 19.13
C ILE A 153 -1.00 -15.31 18.54
N ASP A 154 -0.28 -16.43 18.62
CA ASP A 154 -0.83 -17.72 18.22
C ASP A 154 -1.66 -18.31 19.37
N ILE A 155 -2.79 -18.90 19.02
CA ILE A 155 -3.74 -19.50 19.95
C ILE A 155 -3.95 -20.94 19.53
N GLU A 156 -3.74 -21.85 20.48
CA GLU A 156 -3.90 -23.28 20.27
C GLU A 156 -5.01 -23.84 21.14
N ASN A 157 -5.78 -24.79 20.61
CA ASN A 157 -6.89 -25.43 21.31
C ASN A 157 -6.69 -26.94 21.35
N ASP A 158 -6.63 -27.52 22.56
CA ASP A 158 -6.61 -28.97 22.77
C ASP A 158 -8.01 -29.43 23.20
N ILE A 159 -8.49 -30.55 22.64
CA ILE A 159 -9.77 -31.14 23.02
C ILE A 159 -9.51 -32.25 24.04
N ASN A 160 -10.16 -32.16 25.20
CA ASN A 160 -10.18 -33.21 26.20
C ASN A 160 -11.48 -34.01 26.07
N LEU A 161 -11.38 -35.33 25.89
CA LEU A 161 -12.51 -36.24 25.80
C LEU A 161 -12.79 -36.93 27.13
N THR A 162 -14.04 -37.36 27.35
CA THR A 162 -14.49 -37.99 28.60
C THR A 162 -13.81 -39.32 28.92
N ASP A 163 -13.21 -39.98 27.91
CA ASP A 163 -12.43 -41.21 28.09
C ASP A 163 -10.96 -40.95 28.49
N GLY A 164 -10.57 -39.67 28.66
CA GLY A 164 -9.22 -39.25 29.03
C GLY A 164 -8.30 -38.99 27.83
N THR A 165 -8.76 -39.22 26.60
CA THR A 165 -8.01 -38.89 25.39
C THR A 165 -7.88 -37.38 25.22
N VAL A 166 -6.71 -36.92 24.80
CA VAL A 166 -6.47 -35.52 24.41
C VAL A 166 -6.18 -35.47 22.92
N VAL A 167 -6.92 -34.63 22.19
CA VAL A 167 -6.59 -34.24 20.81
C VAL A 167 -5.86 -32.91 20.86
N PRO A 168 -4.52 -32.91 20.78
CA PRO A 168 -3.76 -31.66 20.87
C PRO A 168 -3.85 -30.87 19.56
N ALA A 169 -3.68 -29.55 19.63
CA ALA A 169 -3.57 -28.70 18.45
C ALA A 169 -2.48 -29.16 17.48
N SER A 170 -1.39 -29.73 18.00
CA SER A 170 -0.29 -30.29 17.21
C SER A 170 -0.68 -31.49 16.35
N ALA A 171 -1.81 -32.17 16.64
CA ALA A 171 -2.31 -33.26 15.81
C ALA A 171 -2.82 -32.77 14.43
N ILE A 172 -3.14 -31.49 14.30
CA ILE A 172 -3.48 -30.89 13.01
C ILE A 172 -2.18 -30.54 12.25
N VAL A 173 -1.80 -31.42 11.32
CA VAL A 173 -0.53 -31.35 10.57
C VAL A 173 -0.68 -31.01 9.08
N ASN A 174 -1.86 -31.17 8.48
CA ASN A 174 -2.06 -30.84 7.07
C ASN A 174 -2.30 -29.35 6.85
N SER A 175 -1.35 -28.69 6.17
CA SER A 175 -1.45 -27.29 5.75
C SER A 175 -2.61 -27.04 4.77
N SER A 176 -3.01 -28.00 3.94
CA SER A 176 -4.12 -27.82 2.98
C SER A 176 -5.50 -27.71 3.63
N LEU A 177 -5.66 -28.12 4.90
CA LEU A 177 -6.88 -27.83 5.69
C LEU A 177 -7.02 -26.35 6.03
N THR A 178 -5.91 -25.60 5.96
CA THR A 178 -5.92 -24.14 6.15
C THR A 178 -6.18 -23.37 4.86
N GLU A 179 -6.24 -24.06 3.71
CA GLU A 179 -6.49 -23.49 2.37
C GLU A 179 -7.93 -23.76 1.87
N SER A 180 -8.76 -24.47 2.63
CA SER A 180 -10.12 -24.84 2.22
C SER A 180 -11.15 -23.76 2.58
N THR A 181 -11.96 -23.37 1.61
CA THR A 181 -13.15 -22.51 1.80
C THR A 181 -14.36 -23.24 2.40
N ALA A 182 -14.21 -24.51 2.77
CA ALA A 182 -15.28 -25.31 3.38
C ALA A 182 -15.01 -25.66 4.86
N PHE A 183 -13.76 -25.60 5.31
CA PHE A 183 -13.38 -26.00 6.66
C PHE A 183 -12.03 -25.39 7.04
N TYR A 184 -11.99 -24.71 8.19
CA TYR A 184 -10.74 -24.28 8.82
C TYR A 184 -10.68 -24.81 10.25
N PRO A 185 -9.62 -25.54 10.65
CA PRO A 185 -9.52 -26.11 11.98
C PRO A 185 -9.29 -24.99 13.01
N ALA A 186 -10.17 -24.86 14.01
CA ALA A 186 -9.99 -23.89 15.09
C ALA A 186 -8.91 -24.29 16.11
N HIS A 187 -8.15 -25.35 15.84
CA HIS A 187 -7.06 -25.83 16.70
C HIS A 187 -5.86 -24.89 16.73
N LYS A 188 -5.60 -24.17 15.64
CA LYS A 188 -4.48 -23.24 15.49
C LYS A 188 -5.02 -21.95 14.87
N LEU A 189 -5.03 -20.90 15.67
CA LEU A 189 -5.54 -19.58 15.31
C LEU A 189 -4.44 -18.54 15.47
N ARG A 190 -4.55 -17.45 14.71
CA ARG A 190 -3.60 -16.34 14.76
C ARG A 190 -4.34 -15.02 14.97
N TYR A 191 -3.98 -14.31 16.03
CA TYR A 191 -4.50 -12.97 16.34
C TYR A 191 -3.43 -11.92 15.99
N VAL A 192 -3.66 -11.15 14.94
CA VAL A 192 -2.62 -10.33 14.32
C VAL A 192 -2.54 -8.95 14.97
N ALA A 193 -1.34 -8.48 15.26
CA ALA A 193 -1.13 -7.12 15.71
C ALA A 193 -1.31 -6.17 14.52
N LYS A 194 -2.30 -5.29 14.60
CA LYS A 194 -2.51 -4.20 13.65
C LYS A 194 -2.14 -2.88 14.29
N GLY A 195 -1.68 -1.98 13.46
CA GLY A 195 -1.42 -0.62 13.87
C GLY A 195 -0.92 0.19 12.70
N PRO A 196 -0.51 1.42 12.98
CA PRO A 196 -0.11 2.34 11.95
C PRO A 196 1.18 1.88 11.31
N VAL A 197 1.21 1.98 9.99
CA VAL A 197 2.37 1.62 9.18
C VAL A 197 3.09 2.92 8.84
N SER A 198 4.37 2.98 9.15
CA SER A 198 5.20 4.11 8.79
C SER A 198 5.61 4.00 7.32
N ALA A 199 5.41 5.05 6.53
CA ALA A 199 5.77 5.11 5.13
C ALA A 199 6.80 6.22 4.89
N PRO A 200 7.76 6.02 3.97
CA PRO A 200 8.68 7.08 3.59
C PRO A 200 7.94 8.29 3.02
N VAL A 201 8.30 9.49 3.48
CA VAL A 201 7.79 10.76 2.96
C VAL A 201 8.83 11.39 2.06
N LYS A 202 8.40 11.94 0.93
CA LYS A 202 9.25 12.72 0.02
C LYS A 202 8.70 14.13 -0.09
N ALA A 203 9.56 15.12 0.13
CA ALA A 203 9.25 16.52 -0.06
C ALA A 203 10.24 17.14 -1.04
N PHE A 204 9.73 17.96 -1.96
CA PHE A 204 10.54 18.69 -2.91
C PHE A 204 10.46 20.18 -2.58
N LEU A 205 11.60 20.80 -2.34
CA LEU A 205 11.69 22.18 -1.88
C LEU A 205 12.60 22.98 -2.82
N SER A 206 12.17 24.20 -3.14
CA SER A 206 13.02 25.17 -3.83
C SER A 206 14.09 25.70 -2.87
N SER A 207 15.31 25.88 -3.36
CA SER A 207 16.38 26.47 -2.55
C SER A 207 15.96 27.85 -2.01
N GLY A 208 16.19 28.10 -0.73
CA GLY A 208 15.78 29.32 -0.04
C GLY A 208 14.36 29.30 0.54
N THR A 209 13.67 28.16 0.48
CA THR A 209 12.36 27.97 1.13
C THR A 209 12.56 27.48 2.57
N ASP A 210 11.66 27.89 3.47
CA ASP A 210 11.61 27.33 4.81
C ASP A 210 11.20 25.85 4.77
N LEU A 211 11.89 25.03 5.56
CA LEU A 211 11.52 23.63 5.71
C LEU A 211 10.19 23.53 6.45
N GLU A 212 9.20 22.90 5.82
CA GLU A 212 7.94 22.52 6.45
C GLU A 212 7.44 21.19 5.85
N VAL A 213 7.50 20.12 6.64
CA VAL A 213 6.97 18.81 6.25
C VAL A 213 6.08 18.27 7.37
N ASP A 214 4.82 17.99 7.06
CA ASP A 214 3.89 17.32 7.95
C ASP A 214 4.26 15.84 8.10
N LEU A 215 4.73 15.46 9.29
CA LEU A 215 5.18 14.11 9.60
C LEU A 215 4.01 13.13 9.77
N THR A 216 2.79 13.63 9.97
CA THR A 216 1.61 12.76 10.10
C THR A 216 1.30 12.03 8.79
N GLN A 217 1.72 12.58 7.64
CA GLN A 217 1.60 11.94 6.32
C GLN A 217 2.43 10.65 6.21
N GLY A 218 3.52 10.55 6.98
CA GLY A 218 4.36 9.36 7.04
C GLY A 218 3.76 8.24 7.90
N PHE A 219 2.56 8.44 8.45
CA PHE A 219 1.98 7.58 9.46
C PHE A 219 0.55 7.15 9.07
N ALA A 220 0.46 6.07 8.29
CA ALA A 220 -0.81 5.55 7.80
C ALA A 220 -1.59 4.88 8.95
N GLY A 221 -2.88 5.23 9.12
CA GLY A 221 -3.73 4.69 10.20
C GLY A 221 -4.15 5.71 11.27
N GLY A 222 -3.71 6.97 11.13
CA GLY A 222 -4.06 8.07 12.03
C GLY A 222 -2.95 8.38 13.04
N ALA A 223 -2.57 9.66 13.14
CA ALA A 223 -1.51 10.14 14.03
C ALA A 223 -2.05 10.77 15.32
N GLU A 224 -3.29 10.47 15.71
CA GLU A 224 -3.90 11.06 16.91
C GLU A 224 -3.15 10.60 18.17
N GLY A 225 -2.68 11.56 18.96
CA GLY A 225 -1.86 11.30 20.15
C GLY A 225 -0.45 10.77 19.87
N VAL A 226 -0.02 10.70 18.61
CA VAL A 226 1.35 10.31 18.21
C VAL A 226 2.22 11.55 18.22
N THR A 227 3.44 11.42 18.75
CA THR A 227 4.47 12.47 18.70
C THR A 227 5.67 11.96 17.93
N PHE A 228 6.41 12.85 17.27
CA PHE A 228 7.55 12.45 16.45
C PHE A 228 8.83 13.12 16.94
N LYS A 229 9.93 12.38 16.86
CA LYS A 229 11.29 12.89 16.97
C LYS A 229 12.03 12.59 15.69
N TRP A 230 12.91 13.47 15.27
CA TRP A 230 13.72 13.25 14.08
C TRP A 230 15.18 13.59 14.32
N THR A 231 16.01 12.95 13.51
CA THR A 231 17.44 13.24 13.38
C THR A 231 17.82 13.20 11.90
N ALA A 232 18.76 14.03 11.48
CA ALA A 232 19.36 13.98 10.15
C ALA A 232 20.89 13.98 10.24
N GLU A 233 21.52 13.41 9.22
CA GLU A 233 22.96 13.59 9.01
C GLU A 233 23.18 14.91 8.26
N ASP A 234 24.25 15.63 8.62
CA ASP A 234 24.66 16.88 8.00
C ASP A 234 25.01 16.65 6.52
N ASN A 235 24.43 17.46 5.64
CA ASN A 235 24.83 17.51 4.24
C ASN A 235 25.63 18.79 4.01
N PRO A 236 26.97 18.71 3.84
CA PRO A 236 27.82 19.90 3.71
C PRO A 236 27.53 20.76 2.47
N ASN A 237 26.70 20.27 1.54
CA ASN A 237 26.24 21.00 0.36
C ASN A 237 24.91 21.73 0.59
N VAL A 238 24.34 21.66 1.80
CA VAL A 238 23.10 22.34 2.19
C VAL A 238 23.38 23.14 3.46
N SER A 239 22.95 24.40 3.52
CA SER A 239 23.03 25.20 4.74
C SER A 239 21.64 25.44 5.34
N GLY A 240 21.58 25.66 6.66
CA GLY A 240 20.33 25.95 7.39
C GLY A 240 19.64 24.70 7.95
N GLU A 241 20.28 23.53 7.82
CA GLU A 241 19.73 22.24 8.24
C GLU A 241 19.40 22.19 9.73
N ILE A 242 18.31 21.49 10.06
CA ILE A 242 17.96 21.15 11.44
C ILE A 242 18.26 19.66 11.64
N LEU A 243 19.36 19.36 12.31
CA LEU A 243 19.83 17.97 12.45
C LEU A 243 19.06 17.16 13.49
N SER A 244 18.26 17.79 14.35
CA SER A 244 17.34 17.09 15.25
C SER A 244 16.18 17.97 15.72
N GLY A 245 15.09 17.34 16.14
CA GLY A 245 13.93 18.04 16.68
C GLY A 245 12.77 17.11 17.05
N GLU A 246 11.66 17.71 17.44
CA GLU A 246 10.44 17.01 17.83
C GLU A 246 9.17 17.81 17.47
N GLY A 247 8.06 17.12 17.27
CA GLY A 247 6.76 17.70 16.89
C GLY A 247 6.11 17.00 15.69
N ASN A 248 4.94 17.47 15.28
CA ASN A 248 4.22 16.87 14.15
C ASN A 248 4.63 17.46 12.80
N ILE A 249 5.28 18.62 12.82
CA ILE A 249 5.77 19.30 11.63
C ILE A 249 7.28 19.38 11.78
N LEU A 250 7.99 18.77 10.84
CA LEU A 250 9.41 19.00 10.63
C LEU A 250 9.54 20.41 10.08
N LYS A 251 9.91 21.36 10.96
CA LYS A 251 9.97 22.78 10.61
C LYS A 251 11.26 23.46 11.06
N GLY A 252 11.68 24.41 10.25
CA GLY A 252 12.65 25.45 10.61
C GLY A 252 13.92 25.46 9.75
N GLY A 253 14.63 26.59 9.81
CA GLY A 253 15.75 26.88 8.94
C GLY A 253 15.31 27.20 7.51
N THR A 254 16.02 28.14 6.89
CA THR A 254 15.86 28.42 5.46
C THR A 254 16.95 27.63 4.73
N LEU A 255 16.55 26.54 4.07
CA LEU A 255 17.49 25.59 3.50
C LEU A 255 18.01 26.09 2.16
N THR A 256 19.33 26.17 2.02
CA THR A 256 19.98 26.66 0.79
C THR A 256 20.89 25.59 0.22
N ASN A 257 20.67 25.23 -1.03
CA ASN A 257 21.58 24.36 -1.78
C ASN A 257 22.82 25.17 -2.21
N LEU A 258 24.00 24.76 -1.76
CA LEU A 258 25.28 25.42 -2.04
C LEU A 258 25.91 24.95 -3.36
N THR A 259 25.22 24.07 -4.09
CA THR A 259 25.70 23.48 -5.33
C THR A 259 24.72 23.71 -6.47
N THR A 260 25.16 23.52 -7.70
CA THR A 260 24.30 23.55 -8.89
C THR A 260 23.60 22.22 -9.17
N LYS A 261 23.77 21.21 -8.31
CA LYS A 261 23.15 19.89 -8.48
C LYS A 261 22.09 19.68 -7.40
N LYS A 262 21.07 18.87 -7.69
CA LYS A 262 20.11 18.41 -6.68
C LYS A 262 20.85 17.84 -5.46
N GLN A 263 20.50 18.35 -4.29
CA GLN A 263 20.92 17.81 -3.00
C GLN A 263 19.73 17.21 -2.27
N SER A 264 20.00 16.39 -1.26
CA SER A 264 18.95 15.84 -0.42
C SER A 264 19.41 15.74 1.02
N VAL A 265 18.45 15.90 1.93
CA VAL A 265 18.65 15.67 3.36
C VAL A 265 17.67 14.57 3.77
N VAL A 266 18.18 13.58 4.48
CA VAL A 266 17.39 12.42 4.91
C VAL A 266 17.22 12.50 6.40
N TYR A 267 15.97 12.64 6.84
CA TYR A 267 15.59 12.63 8.24
C TYR A 267 15.10 11.24 8.60
N THR A 268 15.63 10.68 9.67
CA THR A 268 15.08 9.49 10.34
C THR A 268 14.09 9.96 11.39
N VAL A 269 12.82 9.60 11.21
CA VAL A 269 11.72 10.00 12.08
C VAL A 269 11.28 8.80 12.91
N VAL A 270 11.26 8.95 14.22
CA VAL A 270 10.82 7.94 15.18
C VAL A 270 9.51 8.41 15.82
N PRO A 271 8.37 7.75 15.53
CA PRO A 271 7.11 8.04 16.20
C PRO A 271 7.08 7.45 17.62
N THR A 272 6.46 8.16 18.54
CA THR A 272 6.07 7.70 19.88
C THR A 272 4.56 7.65 19.96
N LEU A 273 4.04 6.46 20.23
CA LEU A 273 2.63 6.12 20.23
C LEU A 273 1.93 6.58 21.53
N PRO A 274 0.59 6.69 21.57
CA PRO A 274 -0.14 7.15 22.76
C PRO A 274 0.10 6.30 24.02
N ASN A 275 0.42 5.02 23.85
CA ASN A 275 0.77 4.10 24.92
C ASN A 275 2.25 4.20 25.38
N GLY A 276 3.02 5.14 24.81
CA GLY A 276 4.43 5.36 25.12
C GLY A 276 5.42 4.49 24.33
N CYS A 277 4.94 3.58 23.48
CA CYS A 277 5.80 2.73 22.67
C CYS A 277 6.45 3.51 21.52
N GLN A 278 7.67 3.15 21.14
CA GLN A 278 8.27 3.63 19.90
C GLN A 278 7.73 2.83 18.72
N GLY A 279 7.15 3.52 17.74
CA GLY A 279 6.74 2.92 16.48
C GLY A 279 7.93 2.63 15.57
N LEU A 280 7.66 2.13 14.36
CA LEU A 280 8.71 1.89 13.38
C LEU A 280 9.22 3.24 12.83
N PRO A 281 10.55 3.44 12.78
CA PRO A 281 11.11 4.62 12.14
C PRO A 281 10.75 4.66 10.65
N PHE A 282 10.55 5.87 10.12
CA PHE A 282 10.45 6.11 8.68
C PHE A 282 11.39 7.23 8.26
N THR A 283 11.59 7.36 6.96
CA THR A 283 12.46 8.40 6.40
C THR A 283 11.63 9.52 5.79
N VAL A 284 12.06 10.76 6.03
CA VAL A 284 11.63 11.92 5.25
C VAL A 284 12.82 12.30 4.38
N THR A 285 12.66 12.26 3.07
CA THR A 285 13.67 12.74 2.12
C THR A 285 13.24 14.09 1.59
N THR A 286 13.97 15.14 1.95
CA THR A 286 13.81 16.45 1.34
C THR A 286 14.80 16.60 0.20
N ALA A 287 14.30 16.96 -0.98
CA ALA A 287 15.12 17.23 -2.14
C ALA A 287 15.18 18.74 -2.39
N PHE A 288 16.40 19.28 -2.42
CA PHE A 288 16.67 20.70 -2.66
C PHE A 288 17.18 20.89 -4.08
N CYS A 289 16.42 21.68 -4.82
CA CYS A 289 16.63 21.87 -6.24
C CYS A 289 16.87 23.35 -6.50
N ASN A 290 17.65 23.63 -7.55
CA ASN A 290 17.81 25.00 -7.99
C ASN A 290 16.45 25.56 -8.40
N ALA A 291 16.30 26.87 -8.23
CA ALA A 291 15.16 27.59 -8.77
C ALA A 291 15.06 27.32 -10.28
N SER A 292 13.83 27.24 -10.76
CA SER A 292 13.59 27.00 -12.16
C SER A 292 13.97 28.24 -12.97
N ASP A 293 14.66 28.03 -14.09
CA ASP A 293 15.12 29.11 -14.97
C ASP A 293 14.75 28.83 -16.44
N LEU A 294 13.55 28.27 -16.62
CA LEU A 294 13.06 27.83 -17.92
C LEU A 294 12.17 28.86 -18.62
N ALA A 295 11.78 29.95 -17.95
CA ALA A 295 11.02 31.03 -18.57
C ALA A 295 11.80 31.64 -19.75
N GLY A 296 11.07 32.07 -20.77
CA GLY A 296 11.67 32.75 -21.91
C GLY A 296 10.84 32.71 -23.18
N THR A 297 11.41 33.31 -24.22
CA THR A 297 10.89 33.26 -25.60
C THR A 297 11.89 32.49 -26.46
N PHE A 298 11.38 31.56 -27.25
CA PHE A 298 12.17 30.60 -28.01
C PHE A 298 11.72 30.57 -29.46
N SER A 299 12.68 30.46 -30.37
CA SER A 299 12.37 29.92 -31.70
C SER A 299 12.11 28.42 -31.57
N ALA A 300 11.04 27.94 -32.19
CA ALA A 300 10.56 26.58 -32.07
C ALA A 300 10.46 25.91 -33.43
N LYS A 301 10.82 24.64 -33.49
CA LYS A 301 10.54 23.74 -34.60
C LYS A 301 9.81 22.51 -34.08
N THR A 302 8.56 22.35 -34.48
CA THR A 302 7.67 21.29 -34.01
C THR A 302 7.35 20.35 -35.15
N THR A 303 7.60 19.05 -34.96
CA THR A 303 7.31 17.99 -35.92
C THR A 303 6.27 17.05 -35.31
N GLY A 304 5.17 16.80 -36.02
CA GLY A 304 4.21 15.78 -35.62
C GLY A 304 4.87 14.39 -35.54
N ALA A 305 4.45 13.56 -34.58
CA ALA A 305 4.99 12.21 -34.41
C ALA A 305 3.93 11.14 -34.03
N GLY A 306 2.71 11.57 -33.70
CA GLY A 306 1.62 10.69 -33.25
C GLY A 306 0.49 10.59 -34.25
N VAL A 307 -0.60 9.95 -33.85
CA VAL A 307 -1.82 9.87 -34.65
C VAL A 307 -2.69 11.08 -34.30
N TRP A 308 -3.08 11.86 -35.30
CA TRP A 308 -3.86 13.09 -35.14
C TRP A 308 -5.20 12.93 -35.89
N GLY A 309 -6.28 12.59 -35.17
CA GLY A 309 -7.64 12.52 -35.70
C GLY A 309 -7.91 11.50 -36.84
N GLY A 310 -7.01 10.54 -37.07
CA GLY A 310 -7.05 9.58 -38.18
C GLY A 310 -6.33 8.26 -37.88
N SER A 311 -5.90 7.50 -38.90
CA SER A 311 -5.09 6.27 -38.73
C SER A 311 -3.58 6.49 -38.86
N ASP A 312 -3.19 7.56 -39.55
CA ASP A 312 -1.81 7.77 -39.96
C ASP A 312 -1.11 8.78 -39.05
N ALA A 313 0.21 8.62 -38.90
CA ALA A 313 1.01 9.54 -38.11
C ALA A 313 1.14 10.89 -38.84
N CYS A 314 0.89 11.98 -38.13
CA CYS A 314 1.20 13.32 -38.64
C CYS A 314 2.72 13.49 -38.69
N THR A 315 3.25 14.00 -39.81
CA THR A 315 4.68 14.33 -39.97
C THR A 315 4.90 15.80 -40.36
N SER A 316 3.86 16.63 -40.25
CA SER A 316 3.94 18.06 -40.57
C SER A 316 4.93 18.77 -39.66
N VAL A 317 5.56 19.81 -40.20
CA VAL A 317 6.51 20.66 -39.47
C VAL A 317 5.92 22.06 -39.35
N TRP A 318 5.93 22.60 -38.14
CA TRP A 318 5.67 24.01 -37.85
C TRP A 318 6.93 24.67 -37.29
N GLU A 319 7.21 25.89 -37.73
CA GLU A 319 8.29 26.72 -37.19
C GLU A 319 7.70 28.07 -36.76
N GLY A 320 8.09 28.56 -35.58
CA GLY A 320 7.57 29.80 -35.05
C GLY A 320 8.13 30.15 -33.68
N THR A 321 7.40 30.96 -32.92
CA THR A 321 7.83 31.42 -31.59
C THR A 321 7.00 30.76 -30.51
N VAL A 322 7.66 30.21 -29.49
CA VAL A 322 7.07 29.67 -28.26
C VAL A 322 7.51 30.54 -27.09
N ILE A 323 6.60 30.83 -26.17
CA ILE A 323 6.87 31.60 -24.95
C ILE A 323 6.47 30.73 -23.76
N TRP A 324 7.40 30.54 -22.81
CA TRP A 324 7.10 29.98 -21.51
C TRP A 324 7.08 31.12 -20.49
N GLU A 325 5.90 31.41 -19.98
CA GLU A 325 5.64 32.44 -18.98
C GLU A 325 5.48 31.77 -17.62
N GLU A 326 6.38 32.07 -16.69
CA GLU A 326 6.31 31.55 -15.32
C GLU A 326 5.17 32.24 -14.56
N VAL A 327 4.26 31.44 -14.03
CA VAL A 327 3.09 31.94 -13.27
C VAL A 327 3.35 31.84 -11.77
N THR A 328 4.02 30.77 -11.36
CA THR A 328 4.61 30.57 -10.03
C THR A 328 5.87 29.72 -10.22
N GLU A 329 6.73 29.63 -9.21
CA GLU A 329 8.03 28.96 -9.28
C GLU A 329 7.92 27.57 -9.96
N GLY A 330 8.57 27.42 -11.11
CA GLY A 330 8.59 26.16 -11.86
C GLY A 330 7.28 25.79 -12.55
N VAL A 331 6.28 26.66 -12.64
CA VAL A 331 5.01 26.41 -13.34
C VAL A 331 4.82 27.41 -14.47
N TYR A 332 4.69 26.89 -15.69
CA TYR A 332 4.72 27.66 -16.94
C TYR A 332 3.39 27.60 -17.68
N ASN A 333 2.88 28.79 -18.00
CA ASN A 333 1.88 28.97 -19.04
C ASN A 333 2.59 29.05 -20.39
N VAL A 334 2.19 28.20 -21.34
CA VAL A 334 2.86 28.09 -22.64
C VAL A 334 2.03 28.78 -23.70
N LYS A 335 2.67 29.66 -24.46
CA LYS A 335 2.05 30.40 -25.55
C LYS A 335 2.81 30.20 -26.84
N THR A 336 2.13 30.33 -27.97
CA THR A 336 2.73 30.42 -29.29
C THR A 336 2.31 31.70 -29.99
N ILE A 337 3.18 32.22 -30.86
CA ILE A 337 2.79 33.24 -31.84
C ILE A 337 2.36 32.49 -33.10
N SER A 338 1.08 32.59 -33.44
CA SER A 338 0.52 31.99 -34.64
C SER A 338 1.18 32.55 -35.92
N PRO A 339 1.07 31.85 -37.06
CA PRO A 339 1.52 32.38 -38.36
C PRO A 339 0.96 33.77 -38.72
N ASN A 340 -0.17 34.16 -38.14
CA ASN A 340 -0.82 35.46 -38.37
C ASN A 340 -0.33 36.57 -37.42
N GLY A 341 0.54 36.25 -36.45
CA GLY A 341 1.06 37.19 -35.45
C GLY A 341 0.26 37.24 -34.15
N ASP A 342 -0.88 36.55 -34.05
CA ASP A 342 -1.65 36.46 -32.81
C ASP A 342 -0.95 35.57 -31.77
N THR A 343 -1.02 35.94 -30.49
CA THR A 343 -0.50 35.12 -29.39
C THR A 343 -1.60 34.27 -28.78
N PHE A 344 -1.41 32.94 -28.75
CA PHE A 344 -2.36 31.99 -28.19
C PHE A 344 -1.75 31.16 -27.07
N VAL A 345 -2.57 30.76 -26.10
CA VAL A 345 -2.21 29.72 -25.13
C VAL A 345 -2.21 28.39 -25.86
N ASP A 346 -1.07 27.71 -25.86
CA ASP A 346 -0.83 26.53 -26.68
C ASP A 346 0.23 25.63 -26.04
N ILE A 347 -0.23 24.66 -25.25
CA ILE A 347 0.64 23.69 -24.58
C ILE A 347 1.33 22.75 -25.59
N SER A 348 0.80 22.63 -26.81
CA SER A 348 1.31 21.74 -27.85
C SER A 348 2.57 22.29 -28.53
N MET A 349 2.88 23.56 -28.27
CA MET A 349 4.02 24.29 -28.85
C MET A 349 3.98 24.23 -30.39
N GLY A 350 2.80 24.44 -30.98
CA GLY A 350 2.57 24.46 -32.42
C GLY A 350 2.29 23.12 -33.09
N GLY A 351 2.15 22.03 -32.33
CA GLY A 351 1.74 20.72 -32.88
C GLY A 351 0.39 20.79 -33.60
N TYR A 352 -0.58 21.49 -33.00
CA TYR A 352 -1.92 21.67 -33.57
C TYR A 352 -1.91 22.51 -34.86
N TYR A 353 -1.00 23.49 -34.98
CA TYR A 353 -0.85 24.26 -36.22
C TYR A 353 -0.37 23.37 -37.36
N GLY A 354 0.62 22.52 -37.12
CA GLY A 354 1.16 21.62 -38.14
C GLY A 354 0.21 20.49 -38.54
N CYS A 355 -0.44 19.85 -37.56
CA CYS A 355 -1.20 18.62 -37.80
C CYS A 355 -2.68 18.84 -38.07
N TYR A 356 -3.31 19.87 -37.48
CA TYR A 356 -4.71 20.21 -37.75
C TYR A 356 -4.87 21.47 -38.61
N GLY A 357 -3.80 22.24 -38.88
CA GLY A 357 -3.89 23.44 -39.72
C GLY A 357 -4.74 24.56 -39.11
N THR A 358 -4.91 24.56 -37.78
CA THR A 358 -5.72 25.57 -37.09
C THR A 358 -4.93 26.86 -36.84
N ASN A 359 -5.61 27.99 -36.74
CA ASN A 359 -5.06 29.28 -36.26
C ASN A 359 -6.04 29.98 -35.31
N ALA A 360 -6.85 29.21 -34.58
CA ALA A 360 -7.87 29.73 -33.67
C ALA A 360 -7.69 29.18 -32.25
N GLN A 361 -7.70 30.06 -31.25
CA GLN A 361 -7.51 29.70 -29.84
C GLN A 361 -8.44 28.57 -29.36
N ALA A 362 -9.70 28.58 -29.80
CA ALA A 362 -10.71 27.59 -29.40
C ALA A 362 -10.38 26.16 -29.84
N ASN A 363 -9.50 26.01 -30.84
CA ASN A 363 -9.09 24.71 -31.39
C ASN A 363 -7.73 24.25 -30.85
N LEU A 364 -7.19 24.91 -29.82
CA LEU A 364 -5.93 24.55 -29.17
C LEU A 364 -6.23 23.89 -27.83
N PRO A 365 -5.31 23.09 -27.25
CA PRO A 365 -5.50 22.44 -25.96
C PRO A 365 -5.47 23.46 -24.81
N LEU A 366 -6.61 24.15 -24.63
CA LEU A 366 -6.93 25.05 -23.53
C LEU A 366 -7.14 24.27 -22.21
N GLY A 367 -7.63 24.94 -21.17
CA GLY A 367 -7.88 24.35 -19.86
C GLY A 367 -6.90 24.88 -18.81
N ASP A 368 -6.65 24.08 -17.78
CA ASP A 368 -5.70 24.38 -16.73
C ASP A 368 -4.31 23.77 -16.97
N LEU A 369 -4.06 23.22 -18.19
CA LEU A 369 -2.76 22.67 -18.59
C LEU A 369 -1.61 23.65 -18.38
N ARG A 370 -0.57 23.19 -17.66
CA ARG A 370 0.71 23.91 -17.50
C ARG A 370 1.87 22.93 -17.65
N ILE A 371 3.02 23.43 -18.11
CA ILE A 371 4.29 22.72 -17.94
C ILE A 371 4.81 22.99 -16.54
N THR A 372 5.31 21.95 -15.87
CA THR A 372 6.02 22.08 -14.61
C THR A 372 7.50 21.75 -14.78
N HIS A 373 8.35 22.37 -13.98
CA HIS A 373 9.74 22.02 -13.82
C HIS A 373 10.10 22.03 -12.34
N GLN A 374 10.43 20.86 -11.83
CA GLN A 374 10.86 20.69 -10.44
C GLN A 374 11.99 19.68 -10.39
N CYS A 375 13.12 20.05 -9.79
CA CYS A 375 14.26 19.15 -9.61
C CYS A 375 14.78 18.52 -10.91
N ASP A 376 15.06 19.37 -11.88
CA ASP A 376 15.54 18.98 -13.21
C ASP A 376 14.51 18.15 -14.00
N ARG A 377 13.24 18.07 -13.55
CA ARG A 377 12.21 17.22 -14.17
C ARG A 377 11.07 18.06 -14.71
N LEU A 378 10.83 17.93 -16.01
CA LEU A 378 9.68 18.49 -16.70
C LEU A 378 8.45 17.60 -16.52
N GLY A 379 7.28 18.23 -16.41
CA GLY A 379 6.01 17.54 -16.35
C GLY A 379 4.88 18.37 -16.91
N PHE A 380 3.68 17.80 -16.90
CA PHE A 380 2.43 18.52 -17.11
C PHE A 380 1.56 18.41 -15.87
N ILE A 381 0.78 19.45 -15.61
CA ILE A 381 -0.32 19.44 -14.63
C ILE A 381 -1.59 19.94 -15.33
N GLY A 382 -2.75 19.63 -14.75
CA GLY A 382 -4.05 19.99 -15.32
C GLY A 382 -4.48 19.07 -16.46
N THR A 383 -5.56 19.47 -17.13
CA THR A 383 -6.24 18.76 -18.21
C THR A 383 -6.61 19.72 -19.34
N SER A 384 -6.64 19.21 -20.57
CA SER A 384 -7.09 20.00 -21.70
C SER A 384 -8.58 20.35 -21.57
N GLN A 385 -9.08 21.28 -22.38
CA GLN A 385 -10.52 21.55 -22.52
C GLN A 385 -11.33 20.34 -23.05
N TRP A 386 -10.66 19.26 -23.42
CA TRP A 386 -11.23 17.98 -23.85
C TRP A 386 -10.92 16.85 -22.86
N ASP A 387 -10.53 17.20 -21.62
CA ASP A 387 -10.21 16.27 -20.52
C ASP A 387 -9.01 15.34 -20.81
N GLU A 388 -8.09 15.78 -21.67
CA GLU A 388 -6.89 15.01 -22.00
C GLU A 388 -5.72 15.36 -21.08
N VAL A 389 -4.91 14.35 -20.76
CA VAL A 389 -3.69 14.50 -19.97
C VAL A 389 -2.47 14.39 -20.88
N TYR A 390 -1.47 15.22 -20.62
CA TYR A 390 -0.23 15.30 -21.38
C TYR A 390 0.94 14.70 -20.59
N LYS A 391 1.93 14.16 -21.29
CA LYS A 391 3.19 13.70 -20.71
C LYS A 391 4.35 13.98 -21.66
N PHE A 392 5.54 14.16 -21.10
CA PHE A 392 6.76 14.10 -21.88
C PHE A 392 7.19 12.63 -22.07
N GLU A 393 7.81 12.32 -23.21
CA GLU A 393 8.33 11.01 -23.59
C GLU A 393 9.83 11.01 -23.88
N ASP A 394 10.41 12.18 -24.13
CA ASP A 394 11.85 12.39 -24.31
C ASP A 394 12.19 13.84 -23.98
N VAL A 395 13.33 14.09 -23.35
CA VAL A 395 13.87 15.43 -23.09
C VAL A 395 15.38 15.38 -23.29
N LYS A 396 15.89 16.26 -24.15
CA LYS A 396 17.32 16.37 -24.47
C LYS A 396 17.73 17.83 -24.49
N VAL A 397 18.84 18.13 -23.81
CA VAL A 397 19.45 19.46 -23.80
C VAL A 397 20.79 19.43 -24.53
N SER A 398 21.02 20.39 -25.42
CA SER A 398 22.30 20.62 -26.09
C SER A 398 22.56 22.13 -26.21
N GLY A 399 23.27 22.70 -25.23
CA GLY A 399 23.53 24.14 -25.13
C GLY A 399 22.23 24.94 -25.15
N LYS A 400 22.06 25.79 -26.18
CA LYS A 400 20.86 26.61 -26.38
C LYS A 400 19.62 25.87 -26.87
N LYS A 401 19.71 24.56 -27.16
CA LYS A 401 18.60 23.75 -27.66
C LYS A 401 18.02 22.81 -26.61
N LEU A 402 16.71 22.83 -26.46
CA LEU A 402 15.91 21.86 -25.71
C LEU A 402 15.03 21.11 -26.72
N THR A 403 15.19 19.80 -26.83
CA THR A 403 14.30 18.94 -27.61
C THR A 403 13.42 18.16 -26.65
N VAL A 404 12.10 18.29 -26.80
CA VAL A 404 11.13 17.52 -26.03
C VAL A 404 10.23 16.72 -26.97
N LYS A 405 9.89 15.50 -26.59
CA LYS A 405 8.76 14.75 -27.17
C LYS A 405 7.64 14.75 -26.15
N TRP A 406 6.43 15.12 -26.55
CA TRP A 406 5.25 15.01 -25.70
C TRP A 406 4.18 14.16 -26.38
N SER A 407 3.33 13.51 -25.59
CA SER A 407 2.12 12.83 -26.06
C SER A 407 0.95 13.11 -25.12
N ASN A 408 -0.27 12.86 -25.58
CA ASN A 408 -1.48 12.95 -24.77
C ASN A 408 -2.30 11.65 -24.79
N THR A 409 -3.34 11.59 -23.96
CA THR A 409 -4.22 10.43 -23.81
C THR A 409 -5.07 10.12 -25.05
N TYR A 410 -5.21 11.06 -25.99
CA TYR A 410 -5.90 10.83 -27.27
C TYR A 410 -5.01 10.10 -28.30
N GLY A 411 -3.67 10.16 -28.14
CA GLY A 411 -2.70 9.53 -29.02
C GLY A 411 -1.91 10.51 -29.89
N GLU A 412 -2.15 11.81 -29.73
CA GLU A 412 -1.38 12.85 -30.40
C GLU A 412 0.00 12.96 -29.76
N SER A 413 1.00 13.26 -30.58
CA SER A 413 2.35 13.57 -30.10
C SER A 413 3.10 14.45 -31.10
N SER A 414 4.05 15.21 -30.56
CA SER A 414 5.01 16.00 -31.35
C SER A 414 6.39 15.97 -30.72
N ILE A 415 7.40 16.18 -31.57
CA ILE A 415 8.78 16.48 -31.17
C ILE A 415 9.00 17.98 -31.39
N VAL A 416 9.42 18.69 -30.34
CA VAL A 416 9.59 20.14 -30.32
C VAL A 416 11.05 20.45 -30.01
N GLU A 417 11.73 21.17 -30.90
CA GLU A 417 13.04 21.78 -30.64
C GLU A 417 12.84 23.27 -30.30
N LEU A 418 13.14 23.66 -29.06
CA LEU A 418 13.14 25.05 -28.58
C LEU A 418 14.57 25.57 -28.51
N THR A 419 14.84 26.68 -29.16
CA THR A 419 16.16 27.34 -29.15
C THR A 419 16.09 28.70 -28.45
N ARG A 420 16.92 28.86 -27.41
CA ARG A 420 17.13 30.13 -26.70
C ARG A 420 18.08 31.05 -27.46
N SER A 421 17.85 32.36 -27.38
CA SER A 421 18.81 33.36 -27.88
C SER A 421 19.74 33.87 -26.77
N ASP A 422 19.24 33.94 -25.54
CA ASP A 422 19.83 34.62 -24.39
C ASP A 422 20.93 33.81 -23.67
N LYS A 423 20.70 32.51 -23.44
CA LYS A 423 21.61 31.63 -22.69
C LYS A 423 21.45 30.17 -23.07
N ASP A 424 22.34 29.32 -22.59
CA ASP A 424 22.16 27.86 -22.65
C ASP A 424 21.03 27.43 -21.71
N TRP A 425 20.36 26.31 -22.04
CA TRP A 425 19.41 25.69 -21.11
C TRP A 425 20.16 25.14 -19.90
N PRO A 426 19.57 25.20 -18.68
CA PRO A 426 20.16 24.53 -17.53
C PRO A 426 20.29 23.03 -17.80
N THR A 427 21.30 22.40 -17.21
CA THR A 427 21.53 20.96 -17.33
C THR A 427 21.81 20.33 -15.97
N PRO A 428 21.17 19.19 -15.64
CA PRO A 428 20.29 18.40 -16.53
C PRO A 428 18.85 18.95 -16.60
N ILE A 429 18.09 18.50 -17.62
CA ILE A 429 16.62 18.54 -17.66
C ILE A 429 16.16 17.16 -18.13
N THR A 430 15.18 16.59 -17.44
CA THR A 430 14.63 15.23 -17.55
C THR A 430 13.09 15.30 -17.49
N PHE A 431 12.37 14.17 -17.46
CA PHE A 431 10.90 14.12 -17.42
C PHE A 431 10.34 12.89 -16.71
#